data_AF-A0A1I6G0C5-F1
#
_entry.id   AF-A0A1I6G0C5-F1
#
_cell.length_a   1.000
_cell.length_b   1.000
_cell.length_c   1.000
_cell.angle_alpha   90.00
_cell.angle_beta   90.00
_cell.angle_gamma   90.00
#
_symmetry.space_group_name_H-M   'P 1'
#
loop_
_entity.id
_entity.type
_entity.pdbx_description
1 polymer ?
#
loop_
_entity_poly.entity_id
_entity_poly.type
_entity_poly.pdbx_seq_one_letter_code
_entity_poly.pdbx_strand_id
1 'polypeptide(L)'
;MRAVNADLLVDDCTRCAALCCMAFAFDNGGGFGVDKQAGQACPHLAANGGCAIYDQRDARGFSGCAKFTCNGSGQRVTQEVFAGQNWRDDPALTIPMMQAFAMARAVHALLLLLQTAQKLPLNGDQSREIVGFIAALTPAGQMSQGWLRDVTNSDIESRVHRFLRSLAPLVGNR
;
A
#
# COMPACT_ATOMS: atom_id res chain seq x y z
N MET A 1 18.53 -4.41 16.08
CA MET A 1 17.32 -4.74 15.31
C MET A 1 16.35 -3.57 15.42
N ARG A 2 16.12 -2.81 14.34
CA ARG A 2 15.05 -1.81 14.34
C ARG A 2 13.75 -2.57 14.16
N ALA A 3 12.84 -2.49 15.14
CA ALA A 3 11.45 -2.82 14.90
C ALA A 3 10.99 -2.04 13.67
N VAL A 4 10.26 -2.67 12.74
CA VAL A 4 9.56 -1.91 11.70
C VAL A 4 8.61 -1.00 12.44
N ASN A 5 8.94 0.28 12.43
CA ASN A 5 8.22 1.30 13.19
C ASN A 5 6.75 1.23 12.75
N ALA A 6 5.83 1.11 13.71
CA ALA A 6 4.40 0.98 13.41
C ALA A 6 3.88 2.15 12.53
N ASP A 7 4.57 3.29 12.62
CA ASP A 7 4.35 4.48 11.79
C ASP A 7 4.56 4.28 10.28
N LEU A 8 5.17 3.17 9.84
CA LEU A 8 5.45 2.91 8.42
C LEU A 8 4.23 2.50 7.59
N LEU A 9 3.14 2.05 8.23
CA LEU A 9 1.92 1.56 7.57
C LEU A 9 0.70 2.47 7.78
N VAL A 10 0.93 3.76 7.98
CA VAL A 10 -0.13 4.77 8.12
C VAL A 10 -0.22 5.57 6.82
N ASP A 11 -1.43 5.84 6.35
CA ASP A 11 -1.63 6.69 5.19
C ASP A 11 -1.30 8.15 5.53
N ASP A 12 -0.39 8.76 4.78
CA ASP A 12 -0.20 10.21 4.74
C ASP A 12 -0.38 10.69 3.30
N CYS A 13 -1.63 10.93 2.93
CA CYS A 13 -1.97 11.37 1.59
C CYS A 13 -1.36 12.74 1.24
N THR A 14 -0.99 13.57 2.22
CA THR A 14 -0.41 14.91 1.99
C THR A 14 1.00 14.83 1.41
N ARG A 15 1.67 13.69 1.59
CA ARG A 15 3.01 13.39 1.05
C ARG A 15 2.96 12.52 -0.21
N CYS A 16 1.78 12.28 -0.77
CA CYS A 16 1.60 11.44 -1.96
C CYS A 16 1.20 12.28 -3.18
N ALA A 17 1.59 11.84 -4.37
CA ALA A 17 1.10 12.39 -5.65
C ALA A 17 -0.33 11.87 -5.99
N ALA A 18 -1.20 11.71 -4.99
CA ALA A 18 -2.58 11.22 -5.13
C ALA A 18 -2.73 9.89 -5.92
N LEU A 19 -1.79 8.96 -5.72
CA LEU A 19 -1.68 7.74 -6.52
C LEU A 19 -2.93 6.86 -6.44
N CYS A 20 -3.58 6.73 -5.27
CA CYS A 20 -4.84 5.98 -5.14
C CYS A 20 -5.98 6.52 -6.02
N CYS A 21 -6.02 7.84 -6.24
CA CYS A 21 -7.05 8.50 -7.03
C CYS A 21 -6.77 8.47 -8.54
N MET A 22 -5.51 8.28 -8.94
CA MET A 22 -5.08 8.24 -10.34
C MET A 22 -4.90 6.79 -10.84
N ALA A 23 -4.23 5.93 -10.06
CA ALA A 23 -3.72 4.65 -10.55
C ALA A 23 -4.80 3.58 -10.79
N PHE A 24 -5.90 3.56 -10.03
CA PHE A 24 -6.92 2.51 -10.18
C PHE A 24 -8.00 2.88 -11.19
N ALA A 25 -8.50 1.91 -11.93
CA ALA A 25 -9.78 2.04 -12.61
C ALA A 25 -10.92 2.00 -11.57
N PHE A 26 -12.00 2.73 -11.83
CA PHE A 26 -13.26 2.60 -11.11
C PHE A 26 -14.35 2.21 -12.11
N ASP A 27 -15.14 1.20 -11.75
CA ASP A 27 -16.39 0.89 -12.41
C ASP A 27 -17.51 1.47 -11.55
N ASN A 28 -18.47 2.15 -12.16
CA ASN A 28 -19.58 2.77 -11.44
C ASN A 28 -20.42 1.69 -10.73
N GLY A 29 -20.56 1.82 -9.41
CA GLY A 29 -21.12 0.81 -8.52
C GLY A 29 -20.14 0.37 -7.44
N GLY A 30 -20.57 -0.50 -6.53
CA GLY A 30 -19.69 -1.06 -5.49
C GLY A 30 -19.04 -0.05 -4.53
N GLY A 31 -19.56 1.18 -4.47
CA GLY A 31 -18.97 2.27 -3.67
C GLY A 31 -18.05 3.21 -4.46
N PHE A 32 -18.12 3.20 -5.79
CA PHE A 32 -17.50 4.19 -6.66
C PHE A 32 -18.56 4.84 -7.56
N GLY A 33 -18.71 6.16 -7.50
CA GLY A 33 -19.80 6.87 -8.17
C GLY A 33 -19.54 7.27 -9.62
N VAL A 34 -18.42 6.83 -10.21
CA VAL A 34 -17.99 7.19 -11.56
C VAL A 34 -17.27 6.02 -12.23
N ASP A 35 -17.38 5.96 -13.55
CA ASP A 35 -16.47 5.18 -14.39
C ASP A 35 -15.21 6.00 -14.67
N LYS A 36 -14.03 5.38 -14.51
CA LYS A 36 -12.77 5.96 -14.96
C LYS A 36 -11.73 4.88 -15.25
N GLN A 37 -10.85 5.17 -16.19
CA GLN A 37 -9.75 4.26 -16.52
C GLN A 37 -8.61 4.35 -15.49
N ALA A 38 -7.80 3.30 -15.42
CA ALA A 38 -6.53 3.35 -14.69
C ALA A 38 -5.59 4.39 -15.31
N GLY A 39 -4.89 5.18 -14.49
CA GLY A 39 -4.08 6.29 -14.96
C GLY A 39 -4.86 7.59 -15.21
N GLN A 40 -6.19 7.55 -15.20
CA GLN A 40 -7.03 8.73 -15.28
C GLN A 40 -7.26 9.33 -13.89
N ALA A 41 -7.08 10.64 -13.75
CA ALA A 41 -7.37 11.34 -12.51
C ALA A 41 -8.86 11.20 -12.13
N CYS A 42 -9.14 10.92 -10.85
CA CYS A 42 -10.49 11.07 -10.31
C CYS A 42 -11.01 12.51 -10.53
N PRO A 43 -12.27 12.71 -10.98
CA PRO A 43 -12.82 14.05 -11.23
C PRO A 43 -12.93 14.92 -9.96
N HIS A 44 -12.87 14.33 -8.78
CA HIS A 44 -12.86 15.04 -7.50
C HIS A 44 -11.46 15.29 -6.95
N LEU A 45 -10.41 14.99 -7.71
CA LEU A 45 -9.03 15.22 -7.29
C LEU A 45 -8.65 16.69 -7.58
N ALA A 46 -8.49 17.46 -6.52
CA ALA A 46 -8.16 18.87 -6.59
C ALA A 46 -6.70 19.10 -7.03
N ALA A 47 -6.40 20.33 -7.46
CA ALA A 47 -5.07 20.71 -7.95
C ALA A 47 -3.97 20.52 -6.90
N ASN A 48 -4.29 20.66 -5.60
CA ASN A 48 -3.37 20.43 -4.50
C ASN A 48 -3.18 18.93 -4.15
N GLY A 49 -3.72 18.01 -4.94
CA GLY A 49 -3.64 16.57 -4.70
C GLY A 49 -4.63 16.02 -3.67
N GLY A 50 -5.44 16.88 -3.04
CA GLY A 50 -6.50 16.47 -2.11
C GLY A 50 -7.80 16.04 -2.80
N CYS A 51 -8.66 15.32 -2.07
CA CYS A 51 -10.01 14.99 -2.54
C CYS A 51 -10.97 16.14 -2.19
N ALA A 52 -11.55 16.80 -3.19
CA ALA A 52 -12.49 17.91 -3.02
C ALA A 52 -13.80 17.54 -2.30
N ILE A 53 -14.06 16.24 -2.12
CA ILE A 53 -15.27 15.70 -1.48
C ILE A 53 -14.94 14.78 -0.31
N TYR A 54 -13.76 14.89 0.30
CA TYR A 54 -13.24 13.91 1.27
C TYR A 54 -14.25 13.54 2.36
N ASP A 55 -14.87 14.55 2.99
CA ASP A 55 -15.85 14.38 4.07
C ASP A 55 -17.25 13.98 3.57
N GLN A 56 -17.48 14.03 2.26
CA GLN A 56 -18.74 13.70 1.61
C GLN A 56 -18.65 12.45 0.74
N ARG A 57 -17.53 11.71 0.78
CA ARG A 57 -17.28 10.55 -0.09
C ARG A 57 -18.42 9.55 -0.04
N ASP A 58 -18.86 9.16 1.15
CA ASP A 58 -19.95 8.19 1.32
C ASP A 58 -21.27 8.70 0.71
N ALA A 59 -21.69 9.91 1.10
CA ALA A 59 -22.90 10.56 0.60
C ALA A 59 -22.90 10.79 -0.92
N ARG A 60 -21.71 10.87 -1.55
CA ARG A 60 -21.53 11.06 -2.99
C ARG A 60 -21.27 9.78 -3.77
N GLY A 61 -21.42 8.61 -3.16
CA GLY A 61 -21.25 7.31 -3.82
C GLY A 61 -19.81 6.81 -3.91
N PHE A 62 -18.88 7.38 -3.13
CA PHE A 62 -17.46 7.02 -3.06
C PHE A 62 -17.10 6.31 -1.73
N SER A 63 -18.01 5.50 -1.20
CA SER A 63 -17.79 4.74 0.05
C SER A 63 -16.63 3.75 -0.04
N GLY A 64 -16.31 3.27 -1.25
CA GLY A 64 -15.10 2.50 -1.54
C GLY A 64 -13.83 3.31 -1.28
N CYS A 65 -13.79 4.56 -1.75
CA CYS A 65 -12.67 5.48 -1.46
C CYS A 65 -12.57 5.85 0.03
N ALA A 66 -13.68 5.83 0.78
CA ALA A 66 -13.66 6.10 2.22
C ALA A 66 -13.06 4.95 3.04
N LYS A 67 -13.31 3.70 2.62
CA LYS A 67 -12.81 2.48 3.29
C LYS A 67 -11.42 2.06 2.82
N PHE A 68 -11.01 2.54 1.65
CA PHE A 68 -9.72 2.17 1.06
C PHE A 68 -8.56 2.78 1.83
N THR A 69 -7.54 1.95 2.07
CA THR A 69 -6.21 2.37 2.55
C THR A 69 -5.15 1.80 1.61
N CYS A 70 -4.08 2.57 1.39
CA CYS A 70 -2.88 2.06 0.73
C CYS A 70 -1.80 1.64 1.74
N ASN A 71 -2.12 1.70 3.04
CA ASN A 71 -1.24 1.45 4.18
C ASN A 71 0.09 2.20 4.05
N GLY A 72 0.06 3.43 3.57
CA GLY A 72 1.23 4.28 3.42
C GLY A 72 2.10 4.03 2.18
N SER A 73 1.72 3.13 1.28
CA SER A 73 2.54 2.83 0.08
C SER A 73 2.64 4.02 -0.88
N GLY A 74 1.58 4.84 -0.98
CA GLY A 74 1.53 5.99 -1.89
C GLY A 74 2.57 7.05 -1.58
N GLN A 75 2.71 7.46 -0.31
CA GLN A 75 3.71 8.46 0.05
C GLN A 75 5.14 7.92 -0.04
N ARG A 76 5.36 6.62 0.24
CA ARG A 76 6.69 6.01 0.10
C ARG A 76 7.14 6.03 -1.36
N VAL A 77 6.24 5.67 -2.29
CA VAL A 77 6.53 5.74 -3.72
C VAL A 77 6.83 7.17 -4.16
N THR A 78 5.97 8.13 -3.81
CA THR A 78 6.20 9.52 -4.21
C THR A 78 7.51 10.07 -3.64
N GLN A 79 7.76 9.89 -2.34
CA GLN A 79 8.88 10.56 -1.67
C GLN A 79 10.22 9.85 -1.85
N GLU A 80 10.26 8.52 -1.82
CA GLU A 80 11.53 7.77 -1.85
C GLU A 80 11.88 7.27 -3.24
N VAL A 81 10.88 6.80 -4.00
CA VAL A 81 11.13 6.21 -5.33
C VAL A 81 11.24 7.30 -6.41
N PHE A 82 10.48 8.39 -6.26
CA PHE A 82 10.41 9.47 -7.25
C PHE A 82 10.85 10.85 -6.70
N ALA A 83 11.46 10.89 -5.51
CA ALA A 83 12.02 12.11 -4.92
C ALA A 83 11.02 13.29 -4.85
N GLY A 84 9.74 13.01 -4.57
CA GLY A 84 8.68 14.02 -4.45
C GLY A 84 8.04 14.45 -5.76
N GLN A 85 8.44 13.89 -6.91
CA GLN A 85 7.86 14.25 -8.21
C GLN A 85 6.38 13.85 -8.33
N ASN A 86 5.68 14.54 -9.24
CA ASN A 86 4.25 14.39 -9.45
C ASN A 86 3.96 14.10 -10.94
N TRP A 87 3.15 13.08 -11.19
CA TRP A 87 2.73 12.67 -12.54
C TRP A 87 1.93 13.76 -13.28
N ARG A 88 1.39 14.75 -12.57
CA ARG A 88 0.73 15.90 -13.21
C ARG A 88 1.71 16.84 -13.89
N ASP A 89 2.84 17.07 -13.25
CA ASP A 89 3.87 17.99 -13.73
C ASP A 89 4.73 17.33 -14.80
N ASP A 90 4.90 16.01 -14.70
CA ASP A 90 5.52 15.18 -15.73
C ASP A 90 4.65 13.94 -16.03
N PRO A 91 3.80 14.00 -17.07
CA PRO A 91 2.96 12.89 -17.49
C PRO A 91 3.72 11.60 -17.82
N ALA A 92 5.01 11.68 -18.19
CA ALA A 92 5.82 10.49 -18.45
C ALA A 92 6.02 9.63 -17.20
N LEU A 93 5.84 10.20 -16.00
CA LEU A 93 5.92 9.48 -14.72
C LEU A 93 4.66 8.67 -14.39
N THR A 94 3.54 8.86 -15.10
CA THR A 94 2.27 8.20 -14.79
C THR A 94 2.42 6.68 -14.72
N ILE A 95 2.94 6.05 -15.78
CA ILE A 95 3.10 4.60 -15.84
C ILE A 95 4.15 4.08 -14.84
N PRO A 96 5.37 4.65 -14.77
CA PRO A 96 6.34 4.25 -13.75
C PRO A 96 5.82 4.35 -12.32
N MET A 97 5.11 5.43 -11.97
CA MET A 97 4.53 5.60 -10.63
C MET A 97 3.43 4.57 -10.35
N MET A 98 2.57 4.28 -11.34
CA MET A 98 1.53 3.25 -11.20
C MET A 98 2.15 1.87 -10.93
N GLN A 99 3.19 1.50 -11.68
CA GLN A 99 3.89 0.22 -11.51
C GLN A 99 4.54 0.13 -10.13
N ALA A 100 5.30 1.16 -9.73
CA ALA A 100 5.91 1.22 -8.41
C ALA A 100 4.87 1.15 -7.29
N PHE A 101 3.73 1.84 -7.45
CA PHE A 101 2.64 1.82 -6.50
C PHE A 101 1.96 0.46 -6.35
N ALA A 102 1.75 -0.26 -7.45
CA ALA A 102 1.23 -1.63 -7.39
C ALA A 102 2.15 -2.56 -6.59
N MET A 103 3.46 -2.51 -6.85
CA MET A 103 4.47 -3.30 -6.12
C MET A 103 4.53 -2.92 -4.64
N ALA A 104 4.58 -1.61 -4.35
CA ALA A 104 4.64 -1.12 -2.97
C ALA A 104 3.39 -1.50 -2.17
N ARG A 105 2.21 -1.47 -2.79
CA ARG A 105 0.96 -1.93 -2.14
C ARG A 105 1.01 -3.40 -1.75
N ALA A 106 1.53 -4.27 -2.63
CA ALA A 106 1.67 -5.69 -2.33
C ALA A 106 2.59 -5.91 -1.12
N VAL A 107 3.76 -5.25 -1.12
CA VAL A 107 4.69 -5.27 0.02
C VAL A 107 4.03 -4.78 1.31
N HIS A 108 3.36 -3.63 1.28
CA HIS A 108 2.72 -3.04 2.45
C HIS A 108 1.57 -3.91 2.98
N ALA A 109 0.82 -4.59 2.10
CA ALA A 109 -0.21 -5.54 2.51
C ALA A 109 0.39 -6.73 3.27
N LEU A 110 1.52 -7.29 2.79
CA LEU A 110 2.22 -8.37 3.48
C LEU A 110 2.76 -7.91 4.84
N LEU A 111 3.35 -6.71 4.91
CA LEU A 111 3.81 -6.12 6.17
C LEU A 111 2.65 -5.95 7.18
N LEU A 112 1.49 -5.49 6.73
CA LEU A 112 0.30 -5.36 7.58
C LEU A 112 -0.17 -6.72 8.12
N LEU A 113 -0.20 -7.75 7.26
CA LEU A 113 -0.57 -9.11 7.68
C LEU A 113 0.41 -9.65 8.72
N LEU A 114 1.72 -9.45 8.52
CA LEU A 114 2.76 -9.87 9.46
C LEU A 114 2.67 -9.11 10.79
N GLN A 115 2.47 -7.79 10.78
CA GLN A 115 2.24 -7.00 12.00
C GLN A 115 0.97 -7.44 12.73
N THR A 116 -0.07 -7.83 11.99
CA THR A 116 -1.31 -8.37 12.58
C THR A 116 -1.05 -9.73 13.22
N ALA A 117 -0.29 -10.60 12.56
CA ALA A 117 0.06 -11.93 13.07
C ALA A 117 0.93 -11.87 14.34
N GLN A 118 1.73 -10.82 14.56
CA GLN A 118 2.47 -10.62 15.82
C GLN A 118 1.58 -10.55 17.06
N LYS A 119 0.27 -10.26 16.90
CA LYS A 119 -0.69 -10.17 18.00
C LYS A 119 -1.22 -11.54 18.45
N LEU A 120 -0.83 -12.63 17.77
CA LEU A 120 -1.21 -13.99 18.13
C LEU A 120 -0.31 -14.53 19.26
N PRO A 121 -0.72 -15.59 19.98
CA PRO A 121 0.11 -16.27 20.98
C PRO A 121 1.22 -17.11 20.31
N LEU A 122 2.20 -16.44 19.71
CA LEU A 122 3.29 -17.06 18.96
C LEU A 122 4.33 -17.69 19.89
N ASN A 123 4.93 -18.80 19.46
CA ASN A 123 6.14 -19.31 20.06
C ASN A 123 7.39 -18.53 19.58
N GLY A 124 8.56 -18.87 20.13
CA GLY A 124 9.82 -18.18 19.82
C GLY A 124 10.24 -18.30 18.36
N ASP A 125 10.03 -19.45 17.72
CA ASP A 125 10.37 -19.66 16.30
C ASP A 125 9.46 -18.86 15.37
N GLN A 126 8.14 -18.90 15.62
CA GLN A 126 7.16 -18.14 14.86
C GLN A 126 7.41 -16.62 14.96
N SER A 127 7.77 -16.14 16.14
CA SER A 127 8.11 -14.74 16.35
C SER A 127 9.37 -14.33 15.56
N ARG A 128 10.40 -15.18 15.56
CA ARG A 128 11.63 -14.95 14.76
C ARG A 128 11.35 -14.95 13.26
N GLU A 129 10.51 -15.87 12.79
CA GLU A 129 10.15 -15.98 11.38
C GLU A 129 9.43 -14.72 10.89
N ILE A 130 8.48 -14.18 11.66
CA ILE A 130 7.82 -12.90 11.34
C ILE A 130 8.84 -11.76 11.25
N VAL A 131 9.76 -11.66 12.21
CA VAL A 131 10.80 -10.62 12.19
C VAL A 131 11.68 -10.76 10.94
N GLY A 132 12.01 -11.99 10.54
CA GLY A 132 12.75 -12.28 9.30
C GLY A 132 12.00 -11.82 8.05
N PHE A 133 10.71 -12.14 7.93
CA PHE A 133 9.89 -11.68 6.80
C PHE A 133 9.76 -10.16 6.74
N ILE A 134 9.54 -9.53 7.88
CA ILE A 134 9.44 -8.07 7.98
C ILE A 134 10.75 -7.41 7.55
N ALA A 135 11.90 -7.95 7.98
CA ALA A 135 13.20 -7.46 7.55
C ALA A 135 13.41 -7.63 6.04
N ALA A 136 13.00 -8.76 5.46
CA ALA A 136 13.10 -9.00 4.01
C ALA A 136 12.18 -8.08 3.19
N LEU A 137 11.03 -7.69 3.74
CA LEU A 137 10.07 -6.76 3.13
C LEU A 137 10.34 -5.29 3.45
N THR A 138 11.47 -4.97 4.11
CA THR A 138 11.86 -3.60 4.42
C THR A 138 13.21 -3.31 3.78
N PRO A 139 13.33 -2.30 2.89
CA PRO A 139 14.62 -1.95 2.31
C PRO A 139 15.59 -1.46 3.39
N ALA A 140 16.88 -1.77 3.24
CA ALA A 140 17.92 -1.29 4.16
C ALA A 140 18.12 0.24 4.11
N GLY A 141 17.71 0.87 3.00
CA GLY A 141 17.73 2.31 2.80
C GLY A 141 16.37 2.82 2.27
N GLN A 142 16.41 3.80 1.37
CA GLN A 142 15.22 4.27 0.69
C GLN A 142 14.64 3.19 -0.23
N MET A 143 13.31 3.17 -0.34
CA MET A 143 12.61 2.37 -1.33
C MET A 143 12.99 2.84 -2.74
N SER A 144 13.33 1.90 -3.62
CA SER A 144 13.68 2.18 -5.02
C SER A 144 12.89 1.28 -5.97
N GLN A 145 12.82 1.66 -7.25
CA GLN A 145 12.17 0.83 -8.28
C GLN A 145 12.85 -0.53 -8.44
N GLY A 146 14.18 -0.57 -8.34
CA GLY A 146 14.96 -1.81 -8.40
C GLY A 146 14.59 -2.74 -7.25
N TRP A 147 14.63 -2.21 -6.02
CA TRP A 147 14.25 -2.99 -4.83
C TRP A 147 12.81 -3.51 -4.90
N LEU A 148 11.86 -2.66 -5.31
CA LEU A 148 10.45 -3.05 -5.47
C LEU A 148 10.32 -4.21 -6.46
N ARG A 149 11.00 -4.13 -7.61
CA ARG A 149 11.00 -5.18 -8.63
C ARG A 149 11.60 -6.48 -8.11
N ASP A 150 12.75 -6.40 -7.43
CA ASP A 150 13.46 -7.56 -6.92
C ASP A 150 12.65 -8.28 -5.83
N VAL A 151 12.08 -7.53 -4.88
CA VAL A 151 11.29 -8.13 -3.80
C VAL A 151 10.00 -8.75 -4.31
N THR A 152 9.30 -8.12 -5.26
CA THR A 152 8.06 -8.69 -5.83
C THR A 152 8.29 -9.83 -6.81
N ASN A 153 9.47 -9.90 -7.45
CA ASN A 153 9.84 -11.04 -8.31
C ASN A 153 10.39 -12.23 -7.52
N SER A 154 10.65 -12.07 -6.23
CA SER A 154 11.08 -13.15 -5.35
C SER A 154 9.92 -14.06 -4.93
N ASP A 155 10.22 -15.15 -4.21
CA ASP A 155 9.22 -16.06 -3.66
C ASP A 155 8.61 -15.60 -2.32
N ILE A 156 8.96 -14.38 -1.86
CA ILE A 156 8.66 -13.91 -0.50
C ILE A 156 7.16 -13.88 -0.21
N GLU A 157 6.32 -13.46 -1.16
CA GLU A 157 4.86 -13.42 -1.00
C GLU A 157 4.30 -14.82 -0.73
N SER A 158 4.71 -15.80 -1.54
CA SER A 158 4.28 -17.19 -1.38
C SER A 158 4.74 -17.79 -0.05
N ARG A 159 5.95 -17.46 0.39
CA ARG A 159 6.48 -17.91 1.69
C ARG A 159 5.75 -17.27 2.87
N VAL A 160 5.50 -15.97 2.82
CA VAL A 160 4.71 -15.25 3.83
C VAL A 160 3.31 -15.84 3.91
N HIS A 161 2.62 -16.06 2.79
CA HIS A 161 1.29 -16.66 2.81
C HIS A 161 1.29 -18.09 3.35
N ARG A 162 2.28 -18.92 3.00
CA ARG A 162 2.41 -20.27 3.55
C ARG A 162 2.61 -20.24 5.07
N PHE A 163 3.46 -19.34 5.55
CA PHE A 163 3.69 -19.14 6.97
C PHE A 163 2.43 -18.63 7.68
N LEU A 164 1.77 -17.59 7.17
CA LEU A 164 0.53 -17.06 7.78
C LEU A 164 -0.56 -18.14 7.85
N ARG A 165 -0.67 -19.02 6.85
CA ARG A 165 -1.60 -20.16 6.88
C ARG A 165 -1.24 -21.17 7.98
N SER A 166 0.04 -21.38 8.27
CA SER A 166 0.44 -22.29 9.36
C SER A 166 0.06 -21.76 10.75
N LEU A 167 -0.23 -20.46 10.87
CA LEU A 167 -0.73 -19.83 12.10
C LEU A 167 -2.25 -19.98 12.29
N ALA A 168 -2.99 -20.53 11.32
CA ALA A 168 -4.45 -20.66 11.40
C ALA A 168 -4.97 -21.31 12.71
N PRO A 169 -4.33 -22.35 13.28
CA PRO A 169 -4.76 -22.93 14.56
C PRO A 169 -4.75 -21.95 15.74
N LEU A 170 -3.98 -20.86 15.67
CA LEU A 170 -3.88 -19.86 16.73
C LEU A 170 -5.01 -18.83 16.71
N VAL A 171 -5.78 -18.76 15.61
CA VAL A 171 -6.85 -17.76 15.44
C VAL A 171 -8.16 -18.20 16.10
N GLY A 172 -8.40 -19.51 16.21
CA GLY A 172 -9.64 -20.12 16.70
C GLY A 172 -9.71 -20.44 18.19
N ASN A 173 -8.64 -20.21 18.97
CA ASN A 173 -8.61 -20.45 20.41
C ASN A 173 -8.95 -19.16 21.22
N ARG A 174 -9.93 -18.37 20.77
CA ARG A 174 -10.44 -17.20 21.49
C ARG A 174 -11.90 -17.40 21.88
#